data_AF-A0A5C6C8X5-F1
#
_entry.id   AF-A0A5C6C8X5-F1
#
_cell.length_a   1.000
_cell.length_b   1.000
_cell.length_c   1.000
_cell.angle_alpha   90.00
_cell.angle_beta   90.00
_cell.angle_gamma   90.00
#
_symmetry.space_group_name_H-M   'P 1'
#
loop_
_entity.id
_entity.type
_entity.pdbx_description
1 polymer ?
#
loop_
_entity_poly.entity_id
_entity_poly.type
_entity_poly.pdbx_seq_one_letter_code
_entity_poly.pdbx_strand_id
1 'polypeptide(L)'
;MVHYDHPPKSSRYFDGSLYQTMSEDLQLAGFSKRTLHGYLRAVRQLADWARTQPDRITERQLRHYFLYLKNEKCFAYGSIRVAFSGIKFFYTRTCKRDRETLATMKLQQAKTLPEVLTIDQVHAIIDACRVECIALFYWTTYSMGLRLDETRNLQVGDVDGKRMMVHIHRGKGAKDRYVPLPAETLKWLLSRCPGRLARCCASINAKATEVCSMPAARASEMLVRQPRA
;
A
#
# COMPACT_ATOMS: atom_id res chain seq x y z
N MET A 1 9.74 0.99 9.66
CA MET A 1 8.49 0.22 9.49
C MET A 1 7.46 0.76 10.47
N VAL A 2 6.30 1.26 10.03
CA VAL A 2 5.23 1.64 10.97
C VAL A 2 4.40 0.39 11.22
N HIS A 3 4.70 -0.31 12.31
CA HIS A 3 3.87 -1.40 12.79
C HIS A 3 2.54 -0.82 13.28
N TYR A 4 1.44 -1.20 12.62
CA TYR A 4 0.08 -0.82 13.02
C TYR A 4 -0.47 -1.78 14.09
N ASP A 5 0.39 -2.45 14.84
CA ASP A 5 0.00 -3.40 15.88
C ASP A 5 -0.55 -2.66 17.12
N HIS A 6 -0.15 -1.39 17.29
CA HIS A 6 -0.60 -0.52 18.38
C HIS A 6 -1.29 0.71 17.80
N PRO A 7 -2.60 0.89 18.04
CA PRO A 7 -3.31 2.07 17.56
C PRO A 7 -2.75 3.34 18.24
N PRO A 8 -2.82 4.51 17.58
CA PRO A 8 -2.14 5.71 18.05
C PRO A 8 -2.64 6.09 19.46
N LYS A 9 -1.73 6.19 20.43
CA LYS A 9 -2.06 6.50 21.84
C LYS A 9 -3.10 7.62 21.95
N SER A 10 -4.05 7.44 22.87
CA SER A 10 -5.01 8.49 23.28
C SER A 10 -4.26 9.77 23.67
N SER A 11 -4.89 10.92 23.47
CA SER A 11 -4.33 12.19 23.94
C SER A 11 -5.08 12.70 25.16
N ARG A 12 -4.55 13.74 25.81
CA ARG A 12 -5.19 14.42 26.95
C ARG A 12 -6.62 14.87 26.62
N TYR A 13 -6.88 15.20 25.36
CA TYR A 13 -8.15 15.72 24.88
C TYR A 13 -8.99 14.67 24.13
N PHE A 14 -8.40 13.53 23.76
CA PHE A 14 -9.11 12.41 23.16
C PHE A 14 -8.95 11.20 24.08
N ASP A 15 -9.82 11.17 25.09
CA ASP A 15 -9.81 10.23 26.20
C ASP A 15 -10.17 8.78 25.80
N GLY A 16 -9.92 7.85 26.72
CA GLY A 16 -10.04 6.42 26.47
C GLY A 16 -11.44 5.96 26.06
N SER A 17 -12.52 6.55 26.60
CA SER A 17 -13.88 6.09 26.30
C SER A 17 -14.30 6.46 24.88
N LEU A 18 -14.19 7.73 24.49
CA LEU A 18 -14.51 8.17 23.11
C LEU A 18 -13.54 7.56 22.09
N TYR A 19 -12.27 7.41 22.46
CA TYR A 19 -11.27 6.74 21.62
C TYR A 19 -11.63 5.28 21.36
N GLN A 20 -12.03 4.54 22.40
CA GLN A 20 -12.44 3.14 22.29
C GLN A 20 -13.70 3.01 21.44
N THR A 21 -14.73 3.82 21.68
CA THR A 21 -15.96 3.81 20.87
C THR A 21 -15.66 4.07 19.40
N MET A 22 -14.86 5.10 19.07
CA MET A 22 -14.49 5.36 17.68
C MET A 22 -13.69 4.20 17.07
N SER A 23 -12.79 3.59 17.86
CA SER A 23 -12.01 2.42 17.39
C SER A 23 -12.92 1.23 17.09
N GLU A 24 -13.89 0.93 17.94
CA GLU A 24 -14.89 -0.12 17.74
C GLU A 24 -15.76 0.17 16.52
N ASP A 25 -16.26 1.40 16.37
CA ASP A 25 -17.05 1.83 15.20
C ASP A 25 -16.28 1.63 13.89
N LEU A 26 -14.98 1.95 13.88
CA LEU A 26 -14.11 1.78 12.72
C LEU A 26 -13.90 0.30 12.38
N GLN A 27 -13.79 -0.56 13.39
CA GLN A 27 -13.68 -2.00 13.20
C GLN A 27 -14.99 -2.59 12.68
N LEU A 28 -16.13 -2.18 13.24
CA LEU A 28 -17.47 -2.60 12.79
C LEU A 28 -17.75 -2.15 11.35
N ALA A 29 -17.21 -1.00 10.93
CA ALA A 29 -17.29 -0.54 9.54
C ALA A 29 -16.36 -1.30 8.58
N GLY A 30 -15.53 -2.23 9.07
CA GLY A 30 -14.66 -3.08 8.24
C GLY A 30 -13.43 -2.38 7.67
N PHE A 31 -12.97 -1.28 8.29
CA PHE A 31 -11.79 -0.56 7.81
C PHE A 31 -10.47 -1.29 8.12
N SER A 32 -9.49 -1.13 7.23
CA SER A 32 -8.13 -1.66 7.47
C SER A 32 -7.45 -1.00 8.67
N LYS A 33 -6.52 -1.71 9.34
CA LYS A 33 -5.71 -1.14 10.45
C LYS A 33 -5.04 0.18 10.08
N ARG A 34 -4.51 0.29 8.86
CA ARG A 34 -3.89 1.52 8.35
C ARG A 34 -4.88 2.68 8.32
N THR A 35 -6.09 2.44 7.84
CA THR A 35 -7.16 3.44 7.79
C THR A 35 -7.60 3.83 9.20
N LEU A 36 -7.78 2.86 10.09
CA LEU A 36 -8.14 3.07 11.49
C LEU A 36 -7.13 4.00 12.18
N HIS A 37 -5.83 3.73 12.05
CA HIS A 37 -4.79 4.58 12.65
C HIS A 37 -4.76 5.97 12.01
N GLY A 38 -4.98 6.08 10.71
CA GLY A 38 -5.06 7.35 10.01
C GLY A 38 -6.20 8.23 10.55
N TYR A 39 -7.37 7.64 10.77
CA TYR A 39 -8.55 8.36 11.23
C TYR A 39 -8.45 8.75 12.70
N LEU A 40 -8.03 7.81 13.57
CA LEU A 40 -7.79 8.10 14.99
C LEU A 40 -6.74 9.21 15.15
N ARG A 41 -5.66 9.16 14.36
CA ARG A 41 -4.63 10.22 14.37
C ARG A 41 -5.21 11.57 13.95
N ALA A 42 -6.09 11.61 12.95
CA ALA A 42 -6.70 12.86 12.47
C ALA A 42 -7.57 13.51 13.55
N VAL A 43 -8.42 12.73 14.22
CA VAL A 43 -9.28 13.21 15.32
C VAL A 43 -8.44 13.64 16.51
N ARG A 44 -7.39 12.88 16.85
CA ARG A 44 -6.45 13.26 17.89
C ARG A 44 -5.79 14.62 17.62
N GLN A 45 -5.31 14.84 16.39
CA GLN A 45 -4.70 16.12 16.00
C GLN A 45 -5.68 17.29 16.08
N LEU A 46 -6.95 17.06 15.75
CA LEU A 46 -8.01 18.06 15.90
C LEU A 46 -8.25 18.40 17.39
N ALA A 47 -8.38 17.38 18.24
CA ALA A 47 -8.59 17.56 19.68
C ALA A 47 -7.41 18.28 20.34
N ASP A 48 -6.18 17.94 19.95
CA ASP A 48 -4.96 18.56 20.47
C ASP A 48 -4.83 20.03 20.04
N TRP A 49 -5.24 20.36 18.81
CA TRP A 49 -5.26 21.75 18.33
C TRP A 49 -6.33 22.59 19.04
N ALA A 50 -7.54 22.03 19.18
CA ALA A 50 -8.64 22.72 19.86
C ALA A 50 -8.50 22.74 21.39
N ARG A 51 -7.54 21.98 21.95
CA ARG A 51 -7.34 21.75 23.40
C ARG A 51 -8.63 21.40 24.13
N THR A 52 -9.49 20.64 23.45
CA THR A 52 -10.85 20.35 23.89
C THR A 52 -11.23 18.95 23.40
N GLN A 53 -12.13 18.28 24.12
CA GLN A 53 -12.70 17.01 23.67
C GLN A 53 -13.32 17.14 22.27
N PRO A 54 -13.09 16.19 21.36
CA PRO A 54 -13.52 16.29 19.96
C PRO A 54 -15.04 16.41 19.82
N ASP A 55 -15.82 15.87 20.77
CA ASP A 55 -17.27 16.01 20.77
C ASP A 55 -17.76 17.45 21.02
N ARG A 56 -17.00 18.24 21.79
CA ARG A 56 -17.37 19.62 22.20
C ARG A 56 -16.87 20.69 21.23
N ILE A 57 -16.19 20.31 20.15
CA ILE A 57 -15.65 21.26 19.17
C ILE A 57 -16.80 21.94 18.42
N THR A 58 -16.73 23.27 18.32
CA THR A 58 -17.73 24.08 17.61
C THR A 58 -17.48 24.08 16.11
N GLU A 59 -18.51 24.42 15.33
CA GLU A 59 -18.43 24.51 13.87
C GLU A 59 -17.35 25.51 13.41
N ARG A 60 -17.27 26.65 14.11
CA ARG A 60 -16.24 27.67 13.87
C ARG A 60 -14.83 27.12 14.11
N GLN A 61 -14.61 26.40 15.21
CA GLN A 61 -13.31 25.78 15.49
C GLN A 61 -12.95 24.73 14.44
N LEU A 62 -13.92 23.93 14.00
CA LEU A 62 -13.70 22.92 12.96
C LEU A 62 -13.28 23.57 11.63
N ARG A 63 -13.95 24.64 11.22
CA ARG A 63 -13.56 25.43 10.03
C ARG A 63 -12.16 26.03 10.17
N HIS A 64 -11.87 26.63 11.32
CA HIS A 64 -10.53 27.19 11.58
C HIS A 64 -9.44 26.13 11.58
N TYR A 65 -9.72 24.92 12.05
CA TYR A 65 -8.76 23.81 12.00
C TYR A 65 -8.39 23.43 10.56
N PHE A 66 -9.36 23.32 9.65
CA PHE A 66 -9.04 23.02 8.25
C PHE A 66 -8.28 24.17 7.56
N LEU A 67 -8.55 25.43 7.94
CA LEU A 67 -7.78 26.58 7.49
C LEU A 67 -6.34 26.53 8.03
N TYR A 68 -6.16 26.20 9.31
CA TYR A 68 -4.87 25.97 9.93
C TYR A 68 -4.06 24.88 9.21
N LEU A 69 -4.70 23.74 8.88
CA LEU A 69 -4.05 22.67 8.13
C LEU A 69 -3.58 23.10 6.74
N LYS A 70 -4.35 23.94 6.07
CA LYS A 70 -4.05 24.42 4.71
C LYS A 70 -3.00 25.53 4.70
N ASN A 71 -3.17 26.53 5.56
CA ASN A 71 -2.40 27.78 5.50
C ASN A 71 -1.14 27.74 6.35
N GLU A 72 -1.18 27.12 7.53
CA GLU A 72 -0.04 27.11 8.46
C GLU A 72 0.77 25.83 8.37
N LYS A 73 0.11 24.67 8.31
CA LYS A 73 0.80 23.38 8.17
C LYS A 73 1.11 22.96 6.74
N CYS A 74 0.57 23.68 5.75
CA CYS A 74 0.76 23.38 4.33
C CYS A 74 0.56 21.90 3.98
N PHE A 75 -0.47 21.26 4.54
CA PHE A 75 -0.70 19.84 4.30
C PHE A 75 -0.99 19.57 2.82
N ALA A 76 -0.36 18.51 2.29
CA ALA A 76 -0.70 18.00 0.97
C ALA A 76 -2.17 17.59 0.91
N TYR A 77 -2.81 17.76 -0.26
CA TYR A 77 -4.23 17.47 -0.47
C TYR A 77 -4.64 16.06 -0.03
N GLY A 78 -3.81 15.05 -0.30
CA GLY A 78 -4.05 13.67 0.13
C GLY A 78 -4.13 13.53 1.66
N SER A 79 -3.28 14.26 2.39
CA SER A 79 -3.27 14.28 3.85
C SER A 79 -4.51 14.98 4.42
N ILE A 80 -4.91 16.12 3.83
CA ILE A 80 -6.15 16.81 4.22
C ILE A 80 -7.36 15.91 3.97
N ARG A 81 -7.37 15.14 2.87
CA ARG A 81 -8.46 14.19 2.56
C ARG A 81 -8.58 13.09 3.61
N VAL A 82 -7.46 12.48 4.01
CA VAL A 82 -7.48 11.47 5.08
C VAL A 82 -7.98 12.09 6.39
N ALA A 83 -7.53 13.30 6.73
CA ALA A 83 -7.98 13.99 7.92
C ALA A 83 -9.49 14.30 7.87
N PHE A 84 -9.96 14.84 6.75
CA PHE A 84 -11.37 15.13 6.51
C PHE A 84 -12.25 13.88 6.62
N SER A 85 -11.87 12.79 5.95
CA SER A 85 -12.65 11.54 6.00
C SER A 85 -12.69 10.94 7.40
N GLY A 86 -11.59 11.02 8.17
CA GLY A 86 -11.55 10.57 9.55
C GLY A 86 -12.42 11.40 10.49
N ILE A 87 -12.37 12.72 10.36
CA ILE A 87 -13.18 13.64 11.17
C ILE A 87 -14.66 13.52 10.81
N LYS A 88 -14.98 13.39 9.51
CA LYS A 88 -16.36 13.14 9.05
C LYS A 88 -16.89 11.83 9.59
N PHE A 89 -16.10 10.75 9.55
CA PHE A 89 -16.51 9.49 10.14
C PHE A 89 -16.84 9.64 11.63
N PHE A 90 -15.97 10.30 12.40
CA PHE A 90 -16.17 10.52 13.84
C PHE A 90 -17.49 11.24 14.14
N TYR A 91 -17.77 12.38 13.49
CA TYR A 91 -19.00 13.12 13.78
C TYR A 91 -20.26 12.40 13.29
N THR A 92 -20.22 11.78 12.11
CA THR A 92 -21.39 11.11 11.53
C THR A 92 -21.71 9.77 12.23
N ARG A 93 -20.71 8.95 12.55
CA ARG A 93 -20.92 7.59 13.10
C ARG A 93 -20.85 7.57 14.63
N THR A 94 -19.79 8.10 15.21
CA THR A 94 -19.52 8.00 16.65
C THR A 94 -20.35 9.02 17.45
N CYS A 95 -20.35 10.29 17.04
CA CYS A 95 -21.13 11.33 17.72
C CYS A 95 -22.59 11.44 17.23
N LYS A 96 -22.91 10.85 16.07
CA LYS A 96 -24.22 10.97 15.39
C LYS A 96 -24.71 12.42 15.25
N ARG A 97 -23.79 13.35 14.98
CA ARG A 97 -24.06 14.78 14.77
C ARG A 97 -23.67 15.17 13.35
N ASP A 98 -24.56 15.91 12.68
CA ASP A 98 -24.21 16.50 11.41
C ASP A 98 -23.45 17.82 11.61
N ARG A 99 -22.54 18.12 10.68
CA ARG A 99 -21.63 19.27 10.73
C ARG A 99 -21.65 19.97 9.38
N GLU A 100 -22.20 21.18 9.34
CA GLU A 100 -22.37 21.95 8.11
C GLU A 100 -21.04 22.14 7.34
N THR A 101 -19.95 22.41 8.05
CA THR A 101 -18.60 22.57 7.46
C THR A 101 -18.18 21.31 6.70
N LEU A 102 -18.52 20.13 7.21
CA LEU A 102 -18.18 18.85 6.57
C LEU A 102 -19.09 18.53 5.39
N ALA A 103 -20.30 19.10 5.35
CA ALA A 103 -21.21 19.00 4.21
C ALA A 103 -20.80 19.96 3.08
N THR A 104 -20.38 21.19 3.41
CA THR A 104 -20.07 22.22 2.42
C THR A 104 -18.65 22.11 1.85
N MET A 105 -17.68 21.58 2.61
CA MET A 105 -16.28 21.54 2.18
C MET A 105 -16.04 20.55 1.03
N LYS A 106 -15.74 21.09 -0.15
CA LYS A 106 -15.27 20.30 -1.29
C LYS A 106 -13.73 20.25 -1.30
N LEU A 107 -13.17 19.05 -1.12
CA LEU A 107 -11.73 18.86 -1.32
C LEU A 107 -11.41 18.73 -2.79
N GLN A 108 -10.56 19.63 -3.30
CA GLN A 108 -10.02 19.54 -4.66
C GLN A 108 -9.08 18.34 -4.77
N GLN A 109 -9.25 17.54 -5.82
CA GLN A 109 -8.37 16.42 -6.11
C GLN A 109 -7.27 16.89 -7.07
N ALA A 110 -6.05 17.02 -6.56
CA ALA A 110 -4.89 17.19 -7.42
C ALA A 110 -4.72 15.92 -8.28
N LYS A 111 -4.92 16.04 -9.59
CA LYS A 111 -4.60 15.00 -10.57
C LYS A 111 -3.21 15.29 -11.11
N THR A 112 -2.19 14.70 -10.49
CA THR A 112 -0.83 14.72 -11.04
C THR A 112 -0.67 13.55 -11.99
N LEU A 113 -0.06 13.79 -13.15
CA LEU A 113 0.37 12.71 -14.04
C LEU A 113 1.48 11.92 -13.33
N PRO A 114 1.41 10.57 -13.31
CA PRO A 114 2.49 9.77 -12.76
C PRO A 114 3.73 9.94 -13.63
N GLU A 115 4.85 10.29 -13.02
CA GLU A 115 6.16 10.23 -13.66
C GLU A 115 6.56 8.75 -13.79
N VAL A 116 6.81 8.31 -15.02
CA VAL A 116 7.14 6.91 -15.33
C VAL A 116 8.63 6.83 -15.60
N LEU A 117 9.31 5.91 -14.91
CA LEU A 117 10.73 5.65 -15.09
C LEU A 117 11.00 4.95 -16.44
N THR A 118 12.12 5.28 -17.07
CA THR A 118 12.62 4.55 -18.24
C THR A 118 13.19 3.19 -17.83
N ILE A 119 13.32 2.28 -18.79
CA ILE A 119 13.89 0.94 -18.56
C ILE A 119 15.31 1.07 -17.99
N ASP A 120 16.15 1.92 -18.57
CA ASP A 120 17.53 2.13 -18.11
C ASP A 120 17.62 2.65 -16.68
N GLN A 121 16.70 3.55 -16.28
CA GLN A 121 16.63 4.05 -14.91
C GLN A 121 16.24 2.94 -13.92
N VAL A 122 15.34 2.05 -14.32
CA VAL A 122 14.95 0.89 -13.50
C VAL A 122 16.14 -0.05 -13.30
N HIS A 123 16.88 -0.36 -14.37
CA HIS A 123 18.10 -1.15 -14.27
C HIS A 123 19.14 -0.51 -13.34
N ALA A 124 19.38 0.80 -13.51
CA ALA A 124 20.32 1.53 -12.65
C ALA A 124 19.95 1.47 -11.16
N ILE A 125 18.66 1.52 -10.81
CA ILE A 125 18.18 1.39 -9.43
C ILE A 125 18.45 -0.02 -8.88
N ILE A 126 18.19 -1.05 -9.70
CA ILE A 126 18.35 -2.45 -9.30
C ILE A 126 19.83 -2.80 -9.13
N ASP A 127 20.69 -2.29 -10.03
CA ASP A 127 22.14 -2.52 -9.98
C ASP A 127 22.80 -1.75 -8.81
N ALA A 128 22.25 -0.61 -8.41
CA ALA A 128 22.72 0.14 -7.24
C ALA A 128 22.38 -0.55 -5.89
N CYS A 129 21.51 -1.55 -5.87
CA CYS A 129 21.11 -2.24 -4.64
C CYS A 129 22.21 -3.16 -4.11
N ARG A 130 22.86 -2.75 -3.02
CA ARG A 130 23.92 -3.54 -2.35
C ARG A 130 23.45 -4.88 -1.78
N VAL A 131 22.16 -5.00 -1.44
CA VAL A 131 21.57 -6.21 -0.85
C VAL A 131 20.75 -6.92 -1.91
N GLU A 132 21.15 -8.15 -2.24
CA GLU A 132 20.52 -8.94 -3.31
C GLU A 132 19.02 -9.18 -3.10
N CYS A 133 18.59 -9.35 -1.85
CA CYS A 133 17.17 -9.50 -1.52
C CYS A 133 16.34 -8.25 -1.89
N ILE A 134 16.94 -7.05 -1.77
CA ILE A 134 16.28 -5.79 -2.13
C ILE A 134 16.22 -5.64 -3.66
N ALA A 135 17.31 -5.99 -4.36
CA ALA A 135 17.34 -6.02 -5.81
C ALA A 135 16.28 -6.96 -6.39
N LEU A 136 16.15 -8.16 -5.80
CA LEU A 136 15.14 -9.15 -6.16
C LEU A 136 13.72 -8.62 -5.91
N PHE A 137 13.48 -7.97 -4.76
CA PHE A 137 12.19 -7.35 -4.46
C PHE A 137 11.79 -6.34 -5.54
N TYR A 138 12.67 -5.41 -5.90
CA TYR A 138 12.39 -4.42 -6.94
C TYR A 138 12.18 -5.05 -8.31
N TRP A 139 13.02 -6.03 -8.69
CA TRP A 139 12.88 -6.75 -9.96
C TRP A 139 11.52 -7.44 -10.06
N THR A 140 11.12 -8.20 -9.03
CA THR A 140 9.83 -8.91 -9.00
C THR A 140 8.64 -7.93 -8.99
N THR A 141 8.72 -6.83 -8.24
CA THR A 141 7.68 -5.79 -8.25
C THR A 141 7.51 -5.19 -9.65
N TYR A 142 8.62 -4.87 -10.31
CA TYR A 142 8.62 -4.24 -11.64
C TYR A 142 8.15 -5.21 -12.73
N SER A 143 8.76 -6.39 -12.83
CA SER A 143 8.54 -7.33 -13.93
C SER A 143 7.13 -7.92 -13.94
N MET A 144 6.53 -8.10 -12.76
CA MET A 144 5.18 -8.64 -12.61
C MET A 144 4.13 -7.56 -12.32
N GLY A 145 4.52 -6.29 -12.17
CA GLY A 145 3.61 -5.19 -11.87
C GLY A 145 2.85 -5.36 -10.55
N LEU A 146 3.49 -5.97 -9.55
CA LEU A 146 2.87 -6.23 -8.25
C LEU A 146 2.82 -4.96 -7.40
N ARG A 147 1.85 -4.90 -6.47
CA ARG A 147 1.88 -3.86 -5.43
C ARG A 147 2.98 -4.18 -4.42
N LEU A 148 3.43 -3.16 -3.68
CA LEU A 148 4.46 -3.31 -2.64
C LEU A 148 4.06 -4.37 -1.59
N ASP A 149 2.82 -4.31 -1.09
CA ASP A 149 2.32 -5.27 -0.11
C ASP A 149 2.08 -6.66 -0.72
N GLU A 150 1.78 -6.75 -2.02
CA GLU A 150 1.62 -8.03 -2.73
C GLU A 150 2.99 -8.71 -2.88
N THR A 151 4.02 -7.96 -3.31
CA THR A 151 5.39 -8.47 -3.44
C THR A 151 5.96 -8.91 -2.10
N ARG A 152 5.72 -8.11 -1.04
CA ARG A 152 6.23 -8.39 0.30
C ARG A 152 5.66 -9.66 0.91
N ASN A 153 4.39 -9.95 0.66
CA ASN A 153 3.70 -11.11 1.22
C ASN A 153 3.74 -12.34 0.31
N LEU A 154 4.43 -12.25 -0.82
CA LEU A 154 4.55 -13.35 -1.77
C LEU A 154 5.29 -14.53 -1.12
N GLN A 155 4.70 -15.72 -1.21
CA GLN A 155 5.32 -16.93 -0.70
C GLN A 155 5.86 -17.80 -1.83
N VAL A 156 6.83 -18.65 -1.48
CA VAL A 156 7.38 -19.65 -2.40
C VAL A 156 6.28 -20.57 -2.96
N GLY A 157 5.30 -20.95 -2.13
CA GLY A 157 4.20 -21.83 -2.55
C GLY A 157 3.26 -21.22 -3.59
N ASP A 158 3.27 -19.88 -3.73
CA ASP A 158 2.42 -19.14 -4.65
C ASP A 158 2.96 -19.13 -6.08
N VAL A 159 4.24 -19.49 -6.25
CA VAL A 159 4.94 -19.50 -7.53
C VAL A 159 4.76 -20.87 -8.20
N ASP A 160 4.06 -20.88 -9.33
CA ASP A 160 3.93 -22.06 -10.19
C ASP A 160 4.89 -21.95 -11.38
N GLY A 161 6.07 -22.57 -11.23
CA GLY A 161 7.07 -22.65 -12.28
C GLY A 161 6.68 -23.53 -13.48
N LYS A 162 5.69 -24.44 -13.35
CA LYS A 162 5.20 -25.24 -14.51
C LYS A 162 4.34 -24.38 -15.41
N ARG A 163 3.41 -23.68 -14.79
CA ARG A 163 2.41 -22.88 -15.50
C ARG A 163 2.90 -21.46 -15.80
N MET A 164 4.10 -21.09 -15.33
CA MET A 164 4.64 -19.74 -15.42
C MET A 164 3.65 -18.69 -14.91
N MET A 165 3.05 -18.98 -13.75
CA MET A 165 2.05 -18.14 -13.11
C MET A 165 2.34 -17.99 -11.62
N VAL A 166 1.95 -16.85 -11.06
CA VAL A 166 2.02 -16.59 -9.62
C VAL A 166 0.63 -16.28 -9.10
N HIS A 167 0.26 -16.94 -8.00
CA HIS A 167 -0.99 -16.72 -7.30
C HIS A 167 -0.84 -15.58 -6.29
N ILE A 168 -1.47 -14.45 -6.54
CA ILE A 168 -1.44 -13.31 -5.63
C ILE A 168 -2.68 -13.34 -4.74
N HIS A 169 -2.45 -13.64 -3.47
CA HIS A 169 -3.48 -13.60 -2.43
C HIS A 169 -3.79 -12.17 -2.01
N ARG A 170 -5.06 -11.90 -1.70
CA ARG A 170 -5.52 -10.64 -1.08
C ARG A 170 -5.09 -9.39 -1.85
N GLY A 171 -5.28 -9.39 -3.17
CA GLY A 171 -5.13 -8.20 -4.00
C GLY A 171 -6.12 -7.09 -3.61
N LYS A 172 -6.09 -5.95 -4.32
CA LYS A 172 -7.00 -4.81 -4.06
C LYS A 172 -8.47 -5.28 -3.96
N GLY A 173 -9.08 -5.05 -2.80
CA GLY A 173 -10.45 -5.50 -2.51
C GLY A 173 -10.56 -6.95 -2.05
N ALA A 174 -9.48 -7.53 -1.54
CA ALA A 174 -9.38 -8.93 -1.11
C ALA A 174 -9.67 -9.94 -2.22
N LYS A 175 -9.37 -9.59 -3.48
CA LYS A 175 -9.52 -10.47 -4.63
C LYS A 175 -8.19 -11.13 -4.98
N ASP A 176 -8.24 -12.44 -5.13
CA ASP A 176 -7.10 -13.22 -5.60
C ASP A 176 -7.01 -13.12 -7.12
N ARG A 177 -5.78 -13.16 -7.64
CA ARG A 177 -5.52 -13.12 -9.09
C ARG A 177 -4.25 -13.87 -9.44
N TYR A 178 -4.23 -14.43 -10.65
CA TYR A 178 -3.01 -14.96 -11.25
C TYR A 178 -2.30 -13.88 -12.05
N VAL A 179 -0.98 -13.84 -11.94
CA VAL A 179 -0.10 -12.94 -12.70
C VAL A 179 0.90 -13.79 -13.48
N PRO A 180 1.14 -13.51 -14.77
CA PRO A 180 2.15 -14.23 -15.54
C PRO A 180 3.55 -14.02 -14.94
N LEU A 181 4.34 -15.08 -14.89
CA LEU A 181 5.71 -15.07 -14.38
C LEU A 181 6.69 -15.01 -15.57
N PRO A 182 7.49 -13.94 -15.72
CA PRO A 182 8.54 -13.92 -16.72
C PRO A 182 9.66 -14.91 -16.40
N ALA A 183 10.20 -15.59 -17.41
CA ALA A 183 11.27 -16.59 -17.24
C ALA A 183 12.52 -16.01 -16.55
N GLU A 184 12.91 -14.78 -16.87
CA GLU A 184 14.03 -14.10 -16.21
C GLU A 184 13.79 -13.87 -14.72
N THR A 185 12.54 -13.56 -14.33
CA THR A 185 12.17 -13.41 -12.93
C THR A 185 12.24 -14.74 -12.19
N LEU A 186 11.83 -15.84 -12.82
CA LEU A 186 11.98 -17.18 -12.24
C LEU A 186 13.46 -17.54 -12.01
N LYS A 187 14.34 -17.27 -12.99
CA LYS A 187 15.79 -17.46 -12.84
C LYS A 187 16.35 -16.65 -11.67
N TRP A 188 15.92 -15.39 -11.52
CA TRP A 188 16.31 -14.53 -10.41
C TRP A 188 15.83 -15.05 -9.05
N LEU A 189 14.56 -15.48 -8.97
CA LEU A 189 13.98 -16.07 -7.76
C LEU A 189 14.70 -17.37 -7.35
N LEU A 190 15.13 -18.17 -8.32
CA LEU A 190 15.85 -19.42 -8.09
C LEU A 190 17.32 -19.21 -7.71
N SER A 191 18.03 -18.32 -8.41
CA SER A 191 19.46 -18.07 -8.22
C SER A 191 19.79 -17.32 -6.93
N ARG A 192 18.90 -16.43 -6.47
CA ARG A 192 19.13 -15.53 -5.33
C ARG A 192 18.31 -15.90 -4.08
N CYS A 193 17.73 -17.11 -4.04
CA CYS A 193 17.03 -17.58 -2.84
C CYS A 193 18.05 -17.93 -1.74
N PRO A 194 18.14 -17.18 -0.63
CA PRO A 194 19.13 -17.45 0.40
C PRO A 194 18.87 -18.82 1.04
N GLY A 195 19.96 -19.60 1.21
CA GLY A 195 19.98 -21.03 1.58
C GLY A 195 19.27 -21.48 2.86
N ARG A 196 18.49 -20.62 3.53
CA ARG A 196 17.53 -21.02 4.57
C ARG A 196 16.22 -21.60 4.00
N LEU A 197 16.01 -21.51 2.68
CA LEU A 197 14.87 -22.07 1.93
C LEU A 197 15.24 -23.29 1.07
N ALA A 198 16.34 -24.01 1.36
CA ALA A 198 16.77 -25.17 0.57
C ALA A 198 15.69 -26.27 0.44
N ARG A 199 14.79 -26.42 1.43
CA ARG A 199 13.62 -27.33 1.32
C ARG A 199 12.47 -26.76 0.47
N CYS A 200 12.36 -25.44 0.35
CA CYS A 200 11.35 -24.76 -0.46
C CYS A 200 11.77 -24.64 -1.93
N CYS A 201 13.06 -24.51 -2.23
CA CYS A 201 13.58 -24.65 -3.59
C CYS A 201 13.19 -26.00 -4.19
N ALA A 202 13.17 -27.10 -3.43
CA ALA A 202 12.68 -28.39 -3.92
C ALA A 202 11.20 -28.36 -4.36
N SER A 203 10.34 -27.55 -3.74
CA SER A 203 8.92 -27.42 -4.12
C SER A 203 8.70 -26.54 -5.37
N ILE A 204 9.52 -25.50 -5.57
CA ILE A 204 9.52 -24.72 -6.81
C ILE A 204 10.17 -25.54 -7.92
N ASN A 205 11.27 -26.25 -7.63
CA ASN A 205 12.03 -27.02 -8.60
C ASN A 205 11.30 -28.31 -9.02
N ALA A 206 10.63 -29.02 -8.11
CA ALA A 206 9.75 -30.16 -8.46
C ALA A 206 8.53 -29.75 -9.30
N LYS A 207 8.14 -28.46 -9.24
CA LYS A 207 7.25 -27.86 -10.23
C LYS A 207 8.06 -27.51 -11.50
N ALA A 208 9.18 -26.82 -11.44
CA ALA A 208 9.90 -26.37 -12.63
C ALA A 208 10.66 -27.44 -13.46
N THR A 209 10.84 -28.69 -13.00
CA THR A 209 11.82 -29.65 -13.55
C THR A 209 11.65 -30.12 -14.99
N GLU A 210 10.58 -29.76 -15.71
CA GLU A 210 10.44 -30.12 -17.14
C GLU A 210 10.78 -28.99 -18.12
N VAL A 211 11.09 -27.77 -17.66
CA VAL A 211 11.31 -26.62 -18.58
C VAL A 211 12.80 -26.31 -18.81
N CYS A 212 13.72 -26.91 -18.03
CA CYS A 212 15.17 -26.65 -18.12
C CYS A 212 15.93 -27.66 -19.01
N SER A 213 15.29 -28.21 -20.03
CA SER A 213 15.97 -28.92 -21.12
C SER A 213 15.63 -28.29 -22.47
N MET A 214 15.91 -27.00 -22.61
CA MET A 214 16.09 -26.40 -23.94
C MET A 214 17.38 -25.58 -23.95
N PRO A 215 18.32 -25.87 -24.87
CA PRO A 215 19.59 -25.18 -24.90
C PRO A 215 19.38 -23.69 -25.19
N ALA A 216 20.10 -22.87 -24.43
CA ALA A 216 20.19 -21.43 -24.58
C ALA A 216 20.94 -21.09 -25.89
N ALA A 217 20.25 -21.21 -27.02
CA ALA A 217 20.71 -20.68 -28.29
C ALA A 217 19.48 -20.28 -29.11
N ARG A 218 19.37 -18.98 -29.42
CA ARG A 218 18.29 -18.26 -30.13
C ARG A 218 17.21 -17.61 -29.27
N ALA A 219 17.59 -16.61 -28.48
CA ALA A 219 16.66 -15.57 -28.02
C ALA A 219 17.05 -14.16 -28.50
N SER A 220 18.09 -14.02 -29.33
CA SER A 220 18.57 -12.71 -29.83
C SER A 220 18.16 -12.38 -31.27
N GLU A 221 17.29 -13.16 -31.92
CA GLU A 221 16.94 -12.96 -33.33
C GLU A 221 15.44 -12.75 -33.63
N MET A 222 14.59 -12.55 -32.62
CA MET A 222 13.13 -12.43 -32.82
C MET A 222 12.51 -11.08 -32.44
N LEU A 223 13.31 -10.02 -32.25
CA LEU A 223 12.79 -8.66 -31.99
C LEU A 223 12.98 -7.67 -33.15
N VAL A 224 13.27 -8.14 -34.37
CA VAL A 224 13.27 -7.31 -35.57
C VAL A 224 12.48 -8.01 -36.67
N ARG A 225 11.16 -7.77 -36.70
CA ARG A 225 10.27 -7.79 -37.89
C ARG A 225 8.82 -7.66 -37.43
N GLN A 226 8.35 -6.43 -37.25
CA GLN A 226 6.93 -6.13 -37.50
C GLN A 226 6.82 -5.73 -38.98
N PRO A 227 5.95 -6.37 -39.79
CA PRO A 227 5.63 -5.81 -41.10
C PRO A 227 4.68 -4.62 -40.91
N ARG A 228 5.03 -3.51 -41.57
CA ARG A 228 4.09 -2.42 -41.86
C ARG A 228 3.03 -2.96 -42.82
N ALA A 229 1.76 -2.79 -42.45
CA ALA A 229 0.64 -2.57 -43.35
C ALA A 229 -0.47 -1.88 -42.54
#